data_AF-X4ZJT0-F1
#
_entry.id   AF-X4ZJT0-F1
#
_cell.length_a   1.000
_cell.length_b   1.000
_cell.length_c   1.000
_cell.angle_alpha   90.00
_cell.angle_beta   90.00
_cell.angle_gamma   90.00
#
_symmetry.space_group_name_H-M   'P 1'
#
loop_
_entity.id
_entity.type
_entity.pdbx_description
1 polymer ?
#
loop_
_entity_poly.entity_id
_entity_poly.type
_entity_poly.pdbx_seq_one_letter_code
_entity_poly.pdbx_strand_id
1 'polypeptide(L)'
;MKKIRRLARLLLVFGLVLMGTACGTAGKRAVEQHAASEPVIEKSAEPCLSKIEWVDFLMINNIRYAQNYDGTKEVKPEQLDAEVGRVKYMLNDNACTDHVTKNGDAAFLPAGTVIYTLKGYNPEFRVAANNKIYQATENPNAATMGDLLDIEGKVQKVSLESARDGSQIGDFSKEASSEFIRELLILKYVGSDAVYEEIKHDNGVFLRVHLKDGTSLRIVYYPKGNGFSAGAFGTKRLRTLIMSQRAQIKAAAGL
;
A
#
# COMPACT_ATOMS: atom_id res chain seq x y z
N MET A 1 -7.43 42.43 -28.16
CA MET A 1 -6.36 43.41 -28.49
C MET A 1 -5.02 42.91 -27.95
N LYS A 2 -3.99 42.84 -28.84
CA LYS A 2 -2.51 42.79 -28.65
C LYS A 2 -1.94 41.68 -27.72
N LYS A 3 -1.33 40.59 -28.24
CA LYS A 3 0.06 40.39 -28.77
C LYS A 3 1.17 40.78 -27.77
N ILE A 4 2.15 39.90 -27.51
CA ILE A 4 3.56 39.89 -28.02
C ILE A 4 4.22 38.62 -27.38
N ARG A 5 4.74 37.55 -28.02
CA ARG A 5 5.86 37.25 -28.96
C ARG A 5 7.26 37.81 -28.62
N ARG A 6 8.23 36.92 -28.32
CA ARG A 6 9.60 36.72 -28.92
C ARG A 6 10.44 35.88 -27.93
N LEU A 7 11.10 34.74 -28.22
CA LEU A 7 12.03 34.28 -29.28
C LEU A 7 13.45 34.87 -29.13
N ALA A 8 14.42 34.03 -28.73
CA ALA A 8 15.84 34.15 -29.09
C ALA A 8 16.62 32.85 -28.83
N ARG A 9 17.15 32.28 -29.91
CA ARG A 9 18.28 31.32 -29.97
C ARG A 9 19.59 32.06 -29.69
N LEU A 10 20.60 31.39 -29.15
CA LEU A 10 21.99 31.61 -29.58
C LEU A 10 22.83 30.34 -29.45
N LEU A 11 23.57 30.04 -30.52
CA LEU A 11 24.60 29.01 -30.71
C LEU A 11 25.95 29.75 -30.87
N LEU A 12 27.07 29.13 -30.46
CA LEU A 12 28.47 29.20 -30.96
C LEU A 12 29.43 28.92 -29.79
N VAL A 13 30.20 27.81 -29.72
CA VAL A 13 31.36 27.32 -30.51
C VAL A 13 32.68 28.04 -30.22
N PHE A 14 33.72 27.27 -29.82
CA PHE A 14 35.19 27.31 -30.11
C PHE A 14 35.92 26.57 -28.97
N GLY A 15 36.96 25.73 -29.08
CA GLY A 15 37.84 25.32 -30.18
C GLY A 15 39.31 25.22 -29.68
N LEU A 16 39.99 24.07 -29.96
CA LEU A 16 41.44 23.76 -29.96
C LEU A 16 42.25 23.72 -28.62
N VAL A 17 42.88 22.61 -28.20
CA VAL A 17 44.10 21.88 -28.68
C VAL A 17 45.42 22.60 -28.39
N LEU A 18 46.33 21.95 -27.63
CA LEU A 18 47.76 21.83 -27.95
C LEU A 18 48.49 20.79 -27.05
N MET A 19 49.28 19.94 -27.71
CA MET A 19 50.24 18.98 -27.13
C MET A 19 51.54 19.68 -26.72
N GLY A 20 52.27 19.06 -25.77
CA GLY A 20 53.67 19.33 -25.53
C GLY A 20 54.34 18.19 -24.76
N THR A 21 55.09 17.35 -25.47
CA THR A 21 56.05 16.35 -24.94
C THR A 21 57.43 16.98 -24.75
N ALA A 22 58.13 16.67 -23.66
CA ALA A 22 59.59 16.76 -23.57
C ALA A 22 60.16 15.69 -22.63
N CYS A 23 61.27 15.09 -23.05
CA CYS A 23 61.95 13.91 -22.50
C CYS A 23 63.26 14.34 -21.78
N GLY A 24 63.74 13.60 -20.76
CA GLY A 24 65.05 13.89 -20.12
C GLY A 24 65.43 13.07 -18.88
N THR A 25 65.89 11.83 -19.11
CA THR A 25 66.80 10.91 -18.39
C THR A 25 67.30 11.10 -16.92
N ALA A 26 67.05 10.03 -16.14
CA ALA A 26 67.96 9.16 -15.34
C ALA A 26 68.74 9.66 -14.09
N GLY A 27 68.41 9.08 -12.92
CA GLY A 27 69.25 9.06 -11.71
C GLY A 27 68.63 8.35 -10.50
N LYS A 28 69.12 7.13 -10.20
CA LYS A 28 68.83 6.19 -9.08
C LYS A 28 68.41 6.79 -7.72
N ARG A 29 67.35 6.25 -7.09
CA ARG A 29 67.34 5.37 -5.88
C ARG A 29 65.93 5.23 -5.30
N ALA A 30 65.63 4.04 -4.81
CA ALA A 30 64.37 3.62 -4.22
C ALA A 30 64.02 4.36 -2.92
N VAL A 31 62.74 4.72 -2.78
CA VAL A 31 61.96 4.66 -1.53
C VAL A 31 60.52 4.39 -1.92
N GLU A 32 59.97 3.26 -1.48
CA GLU A 32 58.52 3.03 -1.44
C GLU A 32 57.88 4.07 -0.53
N GLN A 33 56.96 4.87 -1.06
CA GLN A 33 55.94 5.51 -0.27
C GLN A 33 54.61 5.31 -0.99
N HIS A 34 53.79 4.45 -0.39
CA HIS A 34 52.38 4.33 -0.68
C HIS A 34 51.76 5.72 -0.75
N ALA A 35 51.36 6.14 -1.95
CA ALA A 35 50.44 7.25 -2.11
C ALA A 35 49.12 6.82 -1.50
N ALA A 36 48.86 7.33 -0.29
CA ALA A 36 47.60 7.20 0.40
C ALA A 36 46.50 7.74 -0.53
N SER A 37 45.60 6.84 -0.94
CA SER A 37 44.32 7.22 -1.50
C SER A 37 43.62 8.18 -0.54
N GLU A 38 43.24 9.35 -1.03
CA GLU A 38 42.41 10.29 -0.27
C GLU A 38 41.18 9.56 0.26
N PRO A 39 40.84 9.70 1.56
CA PRO A 39 39.66 9.07 2.10
C PRO A 39 38.44 9.70 1.42
N VAL A 40 37.70 8.86 0.69
CA VAL A 40 36.31 9.16 0.36
C VAL A 40 35.62 9.38 1.69
N ILE A 41 35.31 10.64 2.02
CA ILE A 41 34.47 10.97 3.16
C ILE A 41 33.09 10.39 2.82
N GLU A 42 32.86 9.17 3.27
CA GLU A 42 31.55 8.57 3.37
C GLU A 42 30.75 9.53 4.25
N LYS A 43 29.90 10.31 3.58
CA LYS A 43 29.01 11.27 4.21
C LYS A 43 28.11 10.43 5.12
N SER A 44 28.47 10.32 6.40
CA SER A 44 27.74 9.47 7.34
C SER A 44 26.30 9.95 7.32
N ALA A 45 25.39 9.08 6.90
CA ALA A 45 23.97 9.34 6.97
C ALA A 45 23.67 9.83 8.40
N GLU A 46 23.02 10.99 8.51
CA GLU A 46 22.64 11.51 9.82
C GLU A 46 21.88 10.40 10.58
N PRO A 47 22.22 10.13 11.85
CA PRO A 47 21.64 9.02 12.57
C PRO A 47 20.13 9.25 12.72
N CYS A 48 19.32 8.28 12.27
CA CYS A 48 17.87 8.35 12.41
C CYS A 48 17.49 8.53 13.89
N LEU A 49 16.62 9.50 14.18
CA LEU A 49 16.28 9.92 15.53
C LEU A 49 15.43 8.91 16.31
N SER A 50 14.90 7.87 15.66
CA SER A 50 14.21 6.74 16.31
C SER A 50 14.02 5.55 15.36
N LYS A 51 13.77 4.37 15.92
CA LYS A 51 13.38 3.17 15.17
C LYS A 51 11.86 3.18 14.93
N ILE A 52 11.46 3.04 13.68
CA ILE A 52 10.05 3.01 13.27
C ILE A 52 9.54 1.57 13.30
N GLU A 53 8.38 1.36 13.92
CA GLU A 53 7.63 0.11 13.77
C GLU A 53 6.69 0.22 12.57
N TRP A 54 6.95 -0.60 11.56
CA TRP A 54 6.19 -0.59 10.32
C TRP A 54 5.08 -1.64 10.32
N VAL A 55 3.92 -1.29 9.74
CA VAL A 55 2.96 -2.29 9.23
C VAL A 55 3.53 -2.88 7.94
N ASP A 56 3.33 -4.17 7.66
CA ASP A 56 3.80 -4.75 6.38
C ASP A 56 2.97 -4.19 5.22
N PHE A 57 3.58 -3.32 4.43
CA PHE A 57 2.96 -2.66 3.29
C PHE A 57 3.94 -2.54 2.12
N LEU A 58 3.40 -2.30 0.93
CA LEU A 58 4.14 -1.84 -0.25
C LEU A 58 3.37 -0.74 -0.97
N MET A 59 4.06 0.09 -1.75
CA MET A 59 3.45 1.13 -2.58
C MET A 59 3.92 1.03 -4.02
N ILE A 60 2.99 0.88 -4.96
CA ILE A 60 3.24 0.93 -6.40
C ILE A 60 2.08 1.59 -7.12
N ASN A 61 2.35 2.28 -8.23
CA ASN A 61 1.34 2.97 -9.05
C ASN A 61 0.45 3.94 -8.25
N ASN A 62 1.02 4.57 -7.22
CA ASN A 62 0.34 5.43 -6.25
C ASN A 62 -0.73 4.74 -5.39
N ILE A 63 -0.75 3.41 -5.37
CA ILE A 63 -1.65 2.61 -4.55
C ILE A 63 -0.83 2.05 -3.38
N ARG A 64 -1.34 2.24 -2.16
CA ARG A 64 -0.78 1.64 -0.95
C ARG A 64 -1.48 0.32 -0.68
N TYR A 65 -0.70 -0.74 -0.48
CA TYR A 65 -1.20 -2.06 -0.16
C TYR A 65 -0.65 -2.53 1.19
N ALA A 66 -1.49 -3.11 2.03
CA ALA A 66 -1.08 -3.79 3.26
C ALA A 66 -1.09 -5.31 3.08
N GLN A 67 -0.20 -6.01 3.77
CA GLN A 67 -0.20 -7.47 3.78
C GLN A 67 -1.54 -7.97 4.32
N ASN A 68 -2.17 -8.89 3.59
CA ASN A 68 -3.30 -9.64 4.11
C ASN A 68 -2.81 -10.87 4.89
N TYR A 69 -3.06 -10.89 6.20
CA TYR A 69 -2.75 -12.03 7.06
C TYR A 69 -3.92 -13.01 7.19
N ASP A 70 -5.14 -12.59 6.85
CA ASP A 70 -6.36 -13.28 7.26
C ASP A 70 -6.79 -14.36 6.26
N GLY A 71 -6.48 -15.61 6.60
CA GLY A 71 -6.82 -16.78 5.78
C GLY A 71 -5.92 -16.94 4.55
N THR A 72 -4.80 -16.22 4.51
CA THR A 72 -3.83 -16.30 3.42
C THR A 72 -2.87 -17.45 3.66
N LYS A 73 -2.83 -18.38 2.69
CA LYS A 73 -1.72 -19.32 2.55
C LYS A 73 -0.61 -18.64 1.74
N GLU A 74 0.59 -19.20 1.80
CA GLU A 74 1.67 -18.79 0.89
C GLU A 74 1.17 -18.87 -0.56
N VAL A 75 1.40 -17.77 -1.29
CA VAL A 75 1.04 -17.66 -2.70
C VAL A 75 1.95 -18.58 -3.50
N LYS A 76 1.34 -19.44 -4.30
CA LYS A 76 2.06 -20.38 -5.16
C LYS A 76 2.29 -19.79 -6.56
N PRO A 77 3.35 -20.21 -7.28
CA PRO A 77 3.65 -19.70 -8.62
C PRO A 77 2.48 -19.78 -9.60
N GLU A 78 1.64 -20.83 -9.52
CA GLU A 78 0.48 -20.99 -10.40
C GLU A 78 -0.61 -19.91 -10.20
N GLN A 79 -0.60 -19.21 -9.07
CA GLN A 79 -1.53 -18.12 -8.75
C GLN A 79 -1.04 -16.75 -9.26
N LEU A 80 0.23 -16.65 -9.66
CA LEU A 80 0.85 -15.44 -10.18
C LEU A 80 0.61 -15.31 -11.69
N ASP A 81 0.59 -14.07 -12.18
CA ASP A 81 0.52 -13.75 -13.60
C ASP A 81 1.57 -12.67 -13.96
N ALA A 82 1.19 -11.50 -14.50
CA ALA A 82 2.15 -10.49 -14.95
C ALA A 82 2.92 -9.78 -13.82
N GLU A 83 4.15 -9.36 -14.10
CA GLU A 83 4.88 -8.39 -13.26
C GLU A 83 4.23 -7.00 -13.39
N VAL A 84 3.96 -6.34 -12.25
CA VAL A 84 3.40 -4.98 -12.19
C VAL A 84 4.34 -3.96 -11.58
N GLY A 85 5.45 -4.42 -11.00
CA GLY A 85 6.45 -3.55 -10.42
C GLY A 85 7.51 -4.30 -9.64
N ARG A 86 8.45 -3.54 -9.08
CA ARG A 86 9.51 -4.04 -8.22
C ARG A 86 9.71 -3.11 -7.04
N VAL A 87 10.08 -3.71 -5.91
CA VAL A 87 10.54 -2.96 -4.74
C VAL A 87 11.88 -2.31 -5.08
N LYS A 88 11.99 -1.02 -4.79
CA LYS A 88 13.18 -0.20 -4.99
C LYS A 88 13.86 0.13 -3.68
N TYR A 89 13.10 0.17 -2.58
CA TYR A 89 13.61 0.54 -1.28
C TYR A 89 12.85 -0.17 -0.17
N MET A 90 13.59 -0.82 0.73
CA MET A 90 13.03 -1.42 1.94
C MET A 90 13.11 -0.38 3.06
N LEU A 91 12.00 -0.11 3.74
CA LEU A 91 11.94 0.93 4.78
C LEU A 91 12.52 0.43 6.10
N ASN A 92 12.23 -0.81 6.48
CA ASN A 92 12.68 -1.37 7.74
C ASN A 92 14.21 -1.32 7.82
N ASP A 93 14.71 -0.81 8.96
CA ASP A 93 16.13 -0.56 9.24
C ASP A 93 16.87 0.39 8.30
N ASN A 94 16.19 1.06 7.35
CA ASN A 94 16.82 1.97 6.39
C ASN A 94 16.20 3.38 6.39
N ALA A 95 14.90 3.51 6.66
CA ALA A 95 14.17 4.78 6.62
C ALA A 95 14.16 5.48 7.99
N CYS A 96 14.37 6.81 7.98
CA CYS A 96 14.19 7.67 9.14
C CYS A 96 12.74 8.18 9.26
N THR A 97 12.40 8.82 10.39
CA THR A 97 11.02 9.24 10.74
C THR A 97 10.41 10.29 9.82
N ASP A 98 11.22 10.99 9.04
CA ASP A 98 10.82 11.99 8.07
C ASP A 98 10.63 11.39 6.65
N HIS A 99 10.80 10.08 6.49
CA HIS A 99 10.62 9.42 5.19
C HIS A 99 9.16 9.48 4.73
N VAL A 100 8.95 10.07 3.55
CA VAL A 100 7.66 10.08 2.87
C VAL A 100 7.57 8.88 1.94
N THR A 101 6.59 8.00 2.19
CA THR A 101 6.36 6.80 1.37
C THR A 101 6.09 7.16 -0.10
N LYS A 102 6.70 6.41 -1.02
CA LYS A 102 6.54 6.59 -2.48
C LYS A 102 6.56 5.26 -3.23
N ASN A 103 6.27 5.30 -4.53
CA ASN A 103 6.29 4.12 -5.40
C ASN A 103 7.64 3.40 -5.37
N GLY A 104 7.59 2.08 -5.16
CA GLY A 104 8.75 1.21 -5.00
C GLY A 104 9.17 1.02 -3.54
N ASP A 105 8.56 1.71 -2.59
CA ASP A 105 8.81 1.45 -1.17
C ASP A 105 8.05 0.21 -0.71
N ALA A 106 8.69 -0.57 0.16
CA ALA A 106 8.04 -1.62 0.93
C ALA A 106 8.58 -1.63 2.36
N ALA A 107 7.72 -1.95 3.33
CA ALA A 107 8.12 -2.00 4.72
C ALA A 107 9.23 -3.04 4.95
N PHE A 108 9.02 -4.28 4.51
CA PHE A 108 9.90 -5.40 4.83
C PHE A 108 10.42 -6.19 3.62
N LEU A 109 9.97 -5.87 2.41
CA LEU A 109 10.42 -6.58 1.21
C LEU A 109 11.77 -6.00 0.76
N PRO A 110 12.79 -6.85 0.48
CA PRO A 110 14.07 -6.37 -0.02
C PRO A 110 13.94 -5.66 -1.38
N ALA A 111 14.84 -4.71 -1.65
CA ALA A 111 14.98 -4.10 -2.97
C ALA A 111 15.24 -5.19 -4.03
N GLY A 112 14.61 -5.04 -5.21
CA GLY A 112 14.64 -6.02 -6.29
C GLY A 112 13.51 -7.06 -6.24
N THR A 113 12.78 -7.18 -5.12
CA THR A 113 11.63 -8.08 -5.01
C THR A 113 10.58 -7.73 -6.08
N VAL A 114 10.15 -8.75 -6.83
CA VAL A 114 9.16 -8.61 -7.90
C VAL A 114 7.75 -8.61 -7.31
N ILE A 115 6.90 -7.73 -7.83
CA ILE A 115 5.49 -7.63 -7.48
C ILE A 115 4.68 -8.07 -8.70
N TYR A 116 3.81 -9.06 -8.49
CA TYR A 116 3.02 -9.69 -9.52
C TYR A 116 1.52 -9.42 -9.33
N THR A 117 0.76 -9.46 -10.43
CA THR A 117 -0.70 -9.61 -10.37
C THR A 117 -1.06 -10.96 -9.77
N LEU A 118 -2.17 -11.01 -9.02
CA LEU A 118 -2.76 -12.26 -8.55
C LEU A 118 -3.92 -12.67 -9.47
N LYS A 119 -3.91 -13.89 -9.99
CA LYS A 119 -4.97 -14.38 -10.89
C LYS A 119 -6.35 -14.26 -10.25
N GLY A 120 -7.31 -13.76 -11.03
CA GLY A 120 -8.71 -13.57 -10.61
C GLY A 120 -9.01 -12.23 -9.93
N TYR A 121 -8.01 -11.36 -9.78
CA TYR A 121 -8.16 -10.03 -9.18
C TYR A 121 -7.51 -8.94 -10.03
N ASN A 122 -8.09 -7.74 -9.97
CA ASN A 122 -7.48 -6.54 -10.51
C ASN A 122 -6.23 -6.18 -9.67
N PRO A 123 -5.07 -5.88 -10.30
CA PRO A 123 -3.89 -5.43 -9.58
C PRO A 123 -4.15 -4.19 -8.71
N GLU A 124 -5.10 -3.33 -9.04
CA GLU A 124 -5.45 -2.17 -8.22
C GLU A 124 -6.08 -2.52 -6.87
N PHE A 125 -6.62 -3.74 -6.72
CA PHE A 125 -7.07 -4.26 -5.44
C PHE A 125 -6.00 -5.12 -4.78
N ARG A 126 -5.39 -6.06 -5.51
CA ARG A 126 -4.58 -7.10 -4.88
C ARG A 126 -3.40 -7.52 -5.75
N VAL A 127 -2.23 -7.55 -5.12
CA VAL A 127 -0.96 -8.00 -5.72
C VAL A 127 -0.31 -9.05 -4.83
N ALA A 128 0.71 -9.72 -5.36
CA ALA A 128 1.51 -10.68 -4.62
C ALA A 128 3.00 -10.40 -4.75
N ALA A 129 3.72 -10.57 -3.65
CA ALA A 129 5.17 -10.44 -3.60
C ALA A 129 5.73 -11.32 -2.49
N ASN A 130 6.84 -12.01 -2.76
CA ASN A 130 7.50 -12.91 -1.80
C ASN A 130 6.52 -13.88 -1.11
N ASN A 131 5.70 -14.57 -1.92
CA ASN A 131 4.66 -15.51 -1.49
C ASN A 131 3.58 -14.93 -0.54
N LYS A 132 3.48 -13.62 -0.41
CA LYS A 132 2.46 -12.92 0.39
C LYS A 132 1.45 -12.23 -0.52
N ILE A 133 0.22 -12.08 -0.01
CA ILE A 133 -0.84 -11.29 -0.63
C ILE A 133 -0.85 -9.90 0.01
N TYR A 134 -0.93 -8.87 -0.84
CA TYR A 134 -1.07 -7.48 -0.43
C TYR A 134 -2.37 -6.91 -1.02
N GLN A 135 -3.15 -6.19 -0.21
CA GLN A 135 -4.44 -5.60 -0.59
C GLN A 135 -4.41 -4.09 -0.47
N ALA A 136 -5.04 -3.41 -1.42
CA ALA A 136 -5.14 -1.97 -1.45
C ALA A 136 -5.87 -1.46 -0.20
N THR A 137 -5.21 -0.53 0.50
CA THR A 137 -5.80 0.24 1.59
C THR A 137 -6.08 1.68 1.16
N GLU A 138 -5.31 2.17 0.18
CA GLU A 138 -5.52 3.48 -0.45
C GLU A 138 -5.29 3.38 -1.95
N ASN A 139 -6.26 3.84 -2.74
CA ASN A 139 -6.15 3.97 -4.19
C ASN A 139 -6.72 5.34 -4.62
N PRO A 140 -5.88 6.30 -5.03
CA PRO A 140 -6.35 7.63 -5.43
C PRO A 140 -7.18 7.62 -6.72
N ASN A 141 -7.16 6.53 -7.49
CA ASN A 141 -7.95 6.37 -8.71
C ASN A 141 -9.32 5.71 -8.44
N ALA A 142 -9.55 5.17 -7.23
CA ALA A 142 -10.83 4.54 -6.90
C ALA A 142 -11.93 5.60 -6.73
N ALA A 143 -13.03 5.46 -7.49
CA ALA A 143 -14.20 6.33 -7.33
C ALA A 143 -15.20 5.76 -6.32
N THR A 144 -15.24 4.43 -6.21
CA THR A 144 -16.13 3.67 -5.35
C THR A 144 -15.38 2.64 -4.53
N MET A 145 -16.03 2.12 -3.49
CA MET A 145 -15.53 0.95 -2.76
C MET A 145 -15.39 -0.29 -3.65
N GLY A 146 -16.18 -0.39 -4.73
CA GLY A 146 -16.04 -1.42 -5.76
C GLY A 146 -14.68 -1.36 -6.45
N ASP A 147 -14.25 -0.16 -6.83
CA ASP A 147 -12.96 0.08 -7.48
C ASP A 147 -11.78 -0.22 -6.55
N LEU A 148 -11.94 0.03 -5.24
CA LEU A 148 -10.92 -0.28 -4.24
C LEU A 148 -10.81 -1.79 -3.96
N LEU A 149 -11.94 -2.49 -3.86
CA LEU A 149 -11.99 -3.85 -3.28
C LEU A 149 -12.05 -4.98 -4.31
N ASP A 150 -12.57 -4.78 -5.52
CA ASP A 150 -12.70 -5.82 -6.55
C ASP A 150 -13.24 -7.18 -6.02
N ILE A 151 -14.26 -7.13 -5.15
CA ILE A 151 -14.85 -8.32 -4.50
C ILE A 151 -16.26 -8.67 -5.02
N GLU A 152 -16.79 -7.95 -6.02
CA GLU A 152 -18.09 -8.27 -6.59
C GLU A 152 -18.12 -9.71 -7.13
N GLY A 153 -19.14 -10.47 -6.74
CA GLY A 153 -19.28 -11.89 -7.12
C GLY A 153 -18.25 -12.85 -6.48
N LYS A 154 -17.29 -12.34 -5.70
CA LYS A 154 -16.19 -13.13 -5.10
C LYS A 154 -16.39 -13.41 -3.61
N VAL A 155 -17.42 -12.83 -2.99
CA VAL A 155 -17.75 -13.03 -1.58
C VAL A 155 -18.48 -14.36 -1.35
N GLN A 156 -18.07 -15.09 -0.32
CA GLN A 156 -18.71 -16.30 0.18
C GLN A 156 -19.74 -15.97 1.27
N LYS A 157 -19.35 -15.18 2.27
CA LYS A 157 -20.20 -14.77 3.40
C LYS A 157 -19.62 -13.55 4.12
N VAL A 158 -20.45 -12.91 4.94
CA VAL A 158 -20.05 -11.86 5.87
C VAL A 158 -20.29 -12.32 7.30
N SER A 159 -19.34 -12.08 8.20
CA SER A 159 -19.42 -12.50 9.59
C SER A 159 -19.23 -11.33 10.54
N LEU A 160 -19.88 -11.39 11.69
CA LEU A 160 -19.68 -10.46 12.80
C LEU A 160 -18.54 -10.96 13.68
N GLU A 161 -17.61 -10.07 14.01
CA GLU A 161 -16.52 -10.34 14.95
C GLU A 161 -16.71 -9.63 16.29
N SER A 162 -16.13 -10.25 17.32
CA SER A 162 -15.95 -9.68 18.65
C SER A 162 -14.95 -8.53 18.61
N ALA A 163 -15.36 -7.38 19.15
CA ALA A 163 -14.48 -6.23 19.35
C ALA A 163 -13.39 -6.49 20.40
N ARG A 164 -13.52 -7.54 21.22
CA ARG A 164 -12.62 -7.85 22.33
C ARG A 164 -11.39 -8.64 21.88
N ASP A 165 -11.61 -9.65 21.04
CA ASP A 165 -10.59 -10.65 20.69
C ASP A 165 -10.58 -11.03 19.21
N GLY A 166 -11.45 -10.43 18.38
CA GLY A 166 -11.54 -10.72 16.96
C GLY A 166 -12.19 -12.07 16.63
N SER A 167 -12.68 -12.82 17.63
CA SER A 167 -13.37 -14.10 17.39
C SER A 167 -14.67 -13.90 16.62
N GLN A 168 -15.03 -14.88 15.79
CA GLN A 168 -16.31 -14.87 15.08
C GLN A 168 -17.47 -15.09 16.07
N ILE A 169 -18.45 -14.20 16.05
CA ILE A 169 -19.70 -14.35 16.83
C ILE A 169 -20.75 -15.11 16.02
N GLY A 170 -20.91 -14.78 14.74
CA GLY A 170 -21.88 -15.41 13.86
C GLY A 170 -21.87 -14.83 12.46
N ASP A 171 -22.58 -15.49 11.56
CA ASP A 171 -22.66 -15.11 10.14
C ASP A 171 -23.92 -14.29 9.87
N PHE A 172 -23.81 -13.34 8.93
CA PHE A 172 -24.97 -12.75 8.29
C PHE A 172 -25.71 -13.84 7.50
N SER A 173 -27.02 -13.69 7.29
CA SER A 173 -27.72 -14.57 6.33
C SER A 173 -27.10 -14.43 4.93
N LYS A 174 -27.37 -15.39 4.03
CA LYS A 174 -26.88 -15.33 2.65
C LYS A 174 -27.41 -14.09 1.92
N GLU A 175 -28.68 -13.76 2.15
CA GLU A 175 -29.37 -12.61 1.59
C GLU A 175 -28.76 -11.32 2.14
N ALA A 176 -28.56 -11.24 3.46
CA ALA A 176 -27.96 -10.08 4.12
C ALA A 176 -26.50 -9.87 3.72
N SER A 177 -25.72 -10.95 3.56
CA SER A 177 -24.34 -10.88 3.03
C SER A 177 -24.34 -10.31 1.60
N SER A 178 -25.25 -10.79 0.74
CA SER A 178 -25.35 -10.32 -0.64
C SER A 178 -25.79 -8.86 -0.71
N GLU A 179 -26.76 -8.46 0.11
CA GLU A 179 -27.21 -7.08 0.20
C GLU A 179 -26.13 -6.14 0.74
N PHE A 180 -25.41 -6.55 1.78
CA PHE A 180 -24.31 -5.80 2.35
C PHE A 180 -23.25 -5.48 1.29
N ILE A 181 -22.83 -6.49 0.50
CA ILE A 181 -21.82 -6.29 -0.55
C ILE A 181 -22.33 -5.36 -1.65
N ARG A 182 -23.57 -5.55 -2.14
CA ARG A 182 -24.11 -4.65 -3.17
C ARG A 182 -24.17 -3.19 -2.70
N GLU A 183 -24.63 -2.95 -1.47
CA GLU A 183 -24.72 -1.60 -0.91
C GLU A 183 -23.33 -1.01 -0.59
N LEU A 184 -22.37 -1.84 -0.17
CA LEU A 184 -21.00 -1.41 0.12
C LEU A 184 -20.27 -0.98 -1.14
N LEU A 185 -20.31 -1.76 -2.21
CA LEU A 185 -19.44 -1.54 -3.37
C LEU A 185 -19.83 -0.29 -4.18
N ILE A 186 -21.07 0.17 -4.09
CA ILE A 186 -21.52 1.41 -4.76
C ILE A 186 -21.22 2.68 -3.96
N LEU A 187 -20.71 2.57 -2.72
CA LEU A 187 -20.39 3.74 -1.92
C LEU A 187 -19.25 4.51 -2.56
N LYS A 188 -19.40 5.85 -2.59
CA LYS A 188 -18.32 6.74 -3.01
C LYS A 188 -17.11 6.56 -2.09
N TYR A 189 -15.96 6.30 -2.68
CA TYR A 189 -14.69 6.29 -1.97
C TYR A 189 -14.20 7.74 -1.80
N VAL A 190 -13.85 8.11 -0.57
CA VAL A 190 -13.38 9.44 -0.19
C VAL A 190 -12.02 9.40 0.52
N GLY A 191 -11.45 8.22 0.73
CA GLY A 191 -10.22 8.02 1.49
C GLY A 191 -10.45 7.92 3.00
N SER A 192 -9.52 7.26 3.69
CA SER A 192 -9.55 7.06 5.15
C SER A 192 -9.51 8.37 5.92
N ASP A 193 -8.73 9.34 5.46
CA ASP A 193 -8.57 10.63 6.14
C ASP A 193 -9.87 11.42 6.18
N ALA A 194 -10.65 11.39 5.09
CA ALA A 194 -11.92 12.10 4.99
C ALA A 194 -13.01 11.55 5.92
N VAL A 195 -12.93 10.26 6.29
CA VAL A 195 -13.89 9.64 7.22
C VAL A 195 -13.42 9.68 8.67
N TYR A 196 -12.12 9.85 8.92
CA TYR A 196 -11.51 9.68 10.25
C TYR A 196 -12.16 10.57 11.32
N GLU A 197 -12.37 11.86 11.00
CA GLU A 197 -12.92 12.84 11.94
C GLU A 197 -14.33 12.47 12.42
N GLU A 198 -15.13 11.83 11.57
CA GLU A 198 -16.51 11.42 11.86
C GLU A 198 -16.57 10.11 12.66
N ILE A 199 -15.51 9.29 12.64
CA ILE A 199 -15.52 7.94 13.22
C ILE A 199 -14.61 7.75 14.45
N LYS A 200 -13.65 8.66 14.69
CA LYS A 200 -12.59 8.51 15.72
C LYS A 200 -13.06 8.31 17.16
N HIS A 201 -14.29 8.68 17.50
CA HIS A 201 -14.87 8.54 18.85
C HIS A 201 -16.02 7.55 18.93
N ASP A 202 -16.12 6.65 17.95
CA ASP A 202 -17.19 5.68 17.85
C ASP A 202 -16.73 4.24 18.07
N ASN A 203 -17.65 3.40 18.53
CA ASN A 203 -17.41 1.98 18.75
C ASN A 203 -17.62 1.21 17.44
N GLY A 204 -16.53 0.65 16.92
CA GLY A 204 -16.56 -0.12 15.68
C GLY A 204 -17.39 -1.41 15.77
N VAL A 205 -18.08 -1.71 14.68
CA VAL A 205 -18.64 -3.02 14.35
C VAL A 205 -17.66 -3.68 13.40
N PHE A 206 -17.06 -4.78 13.85
CA PHE A 206 -16.04 -5.50 13.11
C PHE A 206 -16.72 -6.57 12.24
N LEU A 207 -16.53 -6.45 10.93
CA LEU A 207 -17.10 -7.32 9.93
C LEU A 207 -15.97 -8.04 9.19
N ARG A 208 -16.13 -9.34 9.02
CA ARG A 208 -15.25 -10.18 8.21
C ARG A 208 -15.93 -10.48 6.88
N VAL A 209 -15.27 -10.17 5.78
CA VAL A 209 -15.73 -10.58 4.44
C VAL A 209 -14.90 -11.77 3.99
N HIS A 210 -15.51 -12.94 3.92
CA HIS A 210 -14.88 -14.17 3.46
C HIS A 210 -15.02 -14.28 1.94
N LEU A 211 -13.92 -14.54 1.24
CA LEU A 211 -13.90 -14.69 -0.21
C LEU A 211 -13.88 -16.16 -0.61
N LYS A 212 -14.34 -16.44 -1.83
CA LYS A 212 -14.41 -17.80 -2.39
C LYS A 212 -13.03 -18.44 -2.60
N ASP A 213 -11.96 -17.66 -2.63
CA ASP A 213 -10.58 -18.13 -2.73
C ASP A 213 -9.99 -18.60 -1.39
N GLY A 214 -10.77 -18.52 -0.30
CA GLY A 214 -10.35 -18.89 1.06
C GLY A 214 -9.69 -17.76 1.85
N THR A 215 -9.40 -16.63 1.21
CA THR A 215 -8.92 -15.42 1.90
C THR A 215 -10.08 -14.64 2.51
N SER A 216 -9.76 -13.66 3.35
CA SER A 216 -10.75 -12.71 3.86
C SER A 216 -10.18 -11.31 3.98
N LEU A 217 -11.05 -10.33 4.21
CA LEU A 217 -10.67 -8.97 4.58
C LEU A 217 -11.54 -8.46 5.73
N ARG A 218 -10.96 -7.58 6.55
CA ARG A 218 -11.66 -6.95 7.67
C ARG A 218 -12.18 -5.60 7.25
N ILE A 219 -13.44 -5.33 7.58
CA ILE A 219 -14.06 -4.03 7.40
C ILE A 219 -14.61 -3.59 8.75
N VAL A 220 -14.29 -2.36 9.16
CA VAL A 220 -14.81 -1.78 10.41
C VAL A 220 -15.83 -0.70 10.06
N TYR A 221 -17.04 -0.85 10.58
CA TYR A 221 -18.13 0.11 10.43
C TYR A 221 -18.40 0.84 11.74
N TYR A 222 -18.57 2.16 11.68
CA TYR A 222 -18.77 3.04 12.83
C TYR A 222 -20.20 3.62 12.81
N PRO A 223 -21.13 3.08 13.62
CA PRO A 223 -22.55 3.39 13.55
C PRO A 223 -22.95 4.86 13.75
N LYS A 224 -22.29 5.61 14.64
CA LYS A 224 -22.56 7.04 14.88
C LYS A 224 -22.19 7.87 13.66
N GLY A 225 -20.94 7.76 13.20
CA GLY A 225 -20.41 8.48 12.05
C GLY A 225 -20.91 7.97 10.69
N ASN A 226 -21.61 6.84 10.66
CA ASN A 226 -21.98 6.13 9.43
C ASN A 226 -20.79 5.76 8.55
N GLY A 227 -19.58 5.66 9.07
CA GLY A 227 -18.37 5.55 8.26
C GLY A 227 -17.79 4.14 8.28
N PHE A 228 -17.10 3.78 7.21
CA PHE A 228 -16.19 2.65 7.16
C PHE A 228 -14.76 3.15 7.27
N SER A 229 -13.92 2.53 8.10
CA SER A 229 -12.49 2.89 8.19
C SER A 229 -11.77 2.78 6.84
N ALA A 230 -12.31 1.97 5.93
CA ALA A 230 -11.83 1.80 4.56
C ALA A 230 -12.14 3.00 3.63
N GLY A 231 -12.66 4.13 4.14
CA GLY A 231 -12.72 5.39 3.41
C GLY A 231 -14.03 5.67 2.67
N ALA A 232 -15.17 5.24 3.22
CA ALA A 232 -16.49 5.55 2.67
C ALA A 232 -17.54 5.81 3.75
N PHE A 233 -18.52 6.66 3.46
CA PHE A 233 -19.73 6.83 4.28
C PHE A 233 -20.83 5.90 3.77
N GLY A 234 -21.47 5.18 4.69
CA GLY A 234 -22.59 4.30 4.42
C GLY A 234 -23.90 5.03 4.13
N THR A 235 -24.91 4.27 3.70
CA THR A 235 -26.29 4.75 3.54
C THR A 235 -27.11 4.44 4.79
N LYS A 236 -28.27 5.09 4.96
CA LYS A 236 -29.23 4.73 6.02
C LYS A 236 -29.64 3.25 5.93
N ARG A 237 -29.84 2.75 4.70
CA ARG A 237 -30.18 1.35 4.43
C ARG A 237 -29.08 0.41 4.91
N LEU A 238 -27.84 0.67 4.53
CA LEU A 238 -26.69 -0.17 4.91
C LEU A 238 -26.48 -0.16 6.42
N ARG A 239 -26.62 1.00 7.09
CA ARG A 239 -26.63 1.09 8.55
C ARG A 239 -27.69 0.19 9.17
N THR A 240 -28.94 0.28 8.71
CA THR A 240 -30.04 -0.55 9.22
C THR A 240 -29.76 -2.04 9.03
N LEU A 241 -29.24 -2.43 7.87
CA LEU A 241 -28.84 -3.81 7.60
C LEU A 241 -27.77 -4.30 8.59
N ILE A 242 -26.66 -3.58 8.72
CA ILE A 242 -25.55 -3.98 9.61
C ILE A 242 -26.03 -4.08 11.06
N MET A 243 -26.78 -3.09 11.53
CA MET A 243 -27.21 -3.03 12.93
C MET A 243 -28.29 -4.09 13.25
N SER A 244 -29.18 -4.38 12.31
CA SER A 244 -30.17 -5.46 12.48
C SER A 244 -29.51 -6.83 12.52
N GLN A 245 -28.57 -7.11 11.60
CA GLN A 245 -27.79 -8.36 11.61
C GLN A 245 -26.98 -8.50 12.90
N ARG A 246 -26.32 -7.42 13.34
CA ARG A 246 -25.57 -7.42 14.61
C ARG A 246 -26.47 -7.76 15.80
N ALA A 247 -27.66 -7.18 15.90
CA ALA A 247 -28.59 -7.45 16.99
C ALA A 247 -29.09 -8.91 16.96
N GLN A 248 -29.46 -9.42 15.80
CA GLN A 248 -29.92 -10.80 15.62
C GLN A 248 -28.84 -11.82 15.97
N ILE A 249 -27.61 -11.62 15.46
CA ILE A 249 -26.48 -12.53 15.72
C ILE A 249 -26.12 -12.54 17.21
N LYS A 250 -26.08 -11.36 17.85
CA LYS A 250 -25.80 -11.29 19.29
C LYS A 250 -26.88 -11.96 20.14
N ALA A 251 -28.14 -11.71 19.83
CA ALA A 251 -29.25 -12.37 20.52
C ALA A 251 -29.17 -13.91 20.39
N ALA A 252 -28.86 -14.41 19.19
CA ALA A 252 -28.67 -15.84 18.95
C ALA A 252 -27.47 -16.44 19.70
N ALA A 253 -26.43 -15.62 19.96
CA ALA A 253 -25.24 -16.00 20.72
C ALA A 253 -25.36 -15.76 22.24
N GLY A 254 -26.48 -15.21 22.73
CA GLY A 254 -26.65 -14.86 24.14
C GLY A 254 -25.83 -13.66 24.62
N LEU A 255 -25.54 -12.70 23.74
CA LEU A 255 -24.72 -11.50 23.96
C LEU A 255 -25.50 -10.17 23.90
#